data_AF-A0A7C6FKR2-F1
#
_entry.id   AF-A0A7C6FKR2-F1
#
_cell.length_a   1.000
_cell.length_b   1.000
_cell.length_c   1.000
_cell.angle_alpha   90.00
_cell.angle_beta   90.00
_cell.angle_gamma   90.00
#
_symmetry.space_group_name_H-M   'P 1'
#
loop_
_entity.id
_entity.type
_entity.pdbx_description
1 polymer ?
#
loop_
_entity_poly.entity_id
_entity_poly.type
_entity_poly.pdbx_seq_one_letter_code
_entity_poly.pdbx_strand_id
1 'polypeptide(L)'
;MKRNPSKNNIILFAILSLFVGGLTLMVSGCPGEIDPCAVNNTKFCAIVKELAPSSVQPALEDCQTLLTICDGKEIELYWQADASLTSNVHITGPGGEVYDFPISEGHATVTPHVSGKWEAVFSGKCRFTKSINVRVIKGPE
;
A
#
# COMPACT_ATOMS: atom_id res chain seq x y z
N MET A 1 36.53 60.53 -18.28
CA MET A 1 36.94 59.63 -17.17
C MET A 1 36.36 58.24 -17.44
N LYS A 2 37.14 57.32 -18.03
CA LYS A 2 36.68 55.94 -18.32
C LYS A 2 36.64 55.15 -17.02
N ARG A 3 35.45 54.88 -16.48
CA ARG A 3 35.27 53.95 -15.35
C ARG A 3 35.55 52.53 -15.86
N ASN A 4 36.72 52.00 -15.51
CA ASN A 4 36.96 50.56 -15.59
C ASN A 4 35.96 49.88 -14.64
N PRO A 5 35.13 48.94 -15.10
CA PRO A 5 34.35 48.11 -14.19
C PRO A 5 35.35 47.33 -13.34
N SER A 6 35.27 47.50 -12.03
CA SER A 6 36.20 46.83 -11.12
C SER A 6 36.07 45.32 -11.32
N LYS A 7 37.23 44.65 -11.38
CA LYS A 7 37.37 43.19 -11.58
C LYS A 7 36.47 42.37 -10.64
N ASN A 8 36.13 42.93 -9.47
CA ASN A 8 35.21 42.34 -8.50
C ASN A 8 33.77 42.20 -8.99
N ASN A 9 33.26 43.13 -9.79
CA ASN A 9 31.87 43.06 -10.26
C ASN A 9 31.67 41.94 -11.29
N ILE A 10 32.66 41.69 -12.15
CA ILE A 10 32.60 40.63 -13.18
C ILE A 10 32.60 39.24 -12.53
N ILE A 11 33.40 39.04 -11.47
CA ILE A 11 33.44 37.78 -10.73
C ILE A 11 32.13 37.54 -9.98
N LEU A 12 31.52 38.59 -9.41
CA LEU A 12 30.23 38.49 -8.75
C LEU A 12 29.12 38.04 -9.70
N PHE A 13 29.08 38.60 -10.92
CA PHE A 13 28.11 38.21 -11.94
C PHE A 13 28.32 36.77 -12.44
N ALA A 14 29.58 36.32 -12.56
CA ALA A 14 29.88 34.95 -12.94
C ALA A 14 29.42 33.94 -11.87
N ILE A 15 29.67 34.22 -10.59
CA ILE A 15 29.24 33.36 -9.47
C ILE A 15 27.71 33.35 -9.35
N LEU A 16 27.04 34.50 -9.51
CA LEU A 16 25.57 34.55 -9.52
C LEU A 16 24.99 33.76 -10.68
N SER A 17 25.57 33.85 -11.89
CA SER A 17 25.08 33.10 -13.06
C SER A 17 25.27 31.58 -12.89
N LEU A 18 26.34 31.15 -12.22
CA LEU A 18 26.58 29.74 -11.90
C LEU A 18 25.58 29.23 -10.84
N PHE A 19 25.20 30.06 -9.87
CA PHE A 19 24.22 29.71 -8.85
C PHE A 19 22.79 29.65 -9.40
N VAL A 20 22.42 30.54 -10.33
CA VAL A 20 21.11 30.53 -10.99
C VAL A 20 21.00 29.41 -12.04
N GLY A 21 22.10 29.13 -12.76
CA GLY A 21 22.18 28.00 -13.70
C GLY A 21 22.24 26.63 -13.01
N GLY A 22 22.85 26.53 -11.82
CA GLY A 22 22.88 25.31 -11.02
C GLY A 22 21.53 24.96 -10.39
N LEU A 23 20.70 25.96 -10.09
CA LEU A 23 19.37 25.76 -9.48
C LEU A 23 18.30 25.30 -10.49
N THR A 24 18.55 25.47 -11.79
CA THR A 24 17.60 25.08 -12.85
C THR A 24 17.76 23.62 -13.33
N LEU A 25 18.73 22.88 -12.80
CA LEU A 25 18.96 21.47 -13.16
C LEU A 25 18.36 20.44 -12.20
N MET A 26 17.61 20.86 -11.17
CA MET A 26 17.11 19.96 -10.11
C MET A 26 15.58 19.88 -10.00
N VAL A 27 14.84 20.25 -11.05
CA VAL A 27 13.37 20.10 -11.03
C VAL A 27 12.84 19.60 -12.37
N SER A 28 13.22 18.38 -12.75
CA SER A 28 12.51 17.59 -13.76
C SER A 28 11.30 16.87 -13.12
N GLY A 29 10.44 17.64 -12.46
CA GLY A 29 9.18 17.18 -11.90
C GLY A 29 8.26 18.38 -11.76
N CYS A 30 7.14 18.39 -12.48
CA CYS A 30 6.15 19.45 -12.37
C CYS A 30 5.73 19.62 -10.89
N PRO A 31 5.87 20.82 -10.30
CA PRO A 31 5.41 21.04 -8.93
C PRO A 31 3.89 20.93 -8.90
N GLY A 32 3.39 19.86 -8.28
CA GLY A 32 1.95 19.67 -8.02
C GLY A 32 1.35 18.34 -8.48
N GLU A 33 2.08 17.49 -9.22
CA GLU A 33 1.57 16.19 -9.62
C GLU A 33 2.06 15.11 -8.66
N ILE A 34 1.28 14.85 -7.60
CA ILE A 34 1.49 13.70 -6.74
C ILE A 34 1.19 12.47 -7.59
N ASP A 35 2.20 11.63 -7.84
CA ASP A 35 1.98 10.33 -8.49
C ASP A 35 0.90 9.58 -7.69
N PRO A 36 -0.28 9.31 -8.28
CA PRO A 36 -1.37 8.63 -7.57
C PRO A 36 -0.97 7.21 -7.11
N CYS A 37 0.10 6.64 -7.68
CA CYS A 37 0.64 5.35 -7.26
C CYS A 37 1.64 5.45 -6.10
N ALA A 38 2.09 6.65 -5.73
CA ALA A 38 2.97 6.86 -4.58
C ALA A 38 2.22 6.78 -3.23
N VAL A 39 0.90 7.00 -3.23
CA VAL A 39 0.07 6.96 -2.02
C VAL A 39 -0.68 5.64 -1.91
N ASN A 40 -0.30 4.81 -0.94
CA ASN A 40 -0.93 3.51 -0.70
C ASN A 40 -1.93 3.57 0.47
N ASN A 41 -3.21 3.75 0.14
CA ASN A 41 -4.31 3.74 1.11
C ASN A 41 -5.02 2.39 1.23
N THR A 42 -4.39 1.30 0.75
CA THR A 42 -4.98 -0.04 0.82
C THR A 42 -4.68 -0.72 2.15
N LYS A 43 -5.66 -1.43 2.70
CA LYS A 43 -5.56 -2.22 3.93
C LYS A 43 -6.11 -3.63 3.70
N PHE A 44 -5.51 -4.61 4.37
CA PHE A 44 -5.94 -6.01 4.34
C PHE A 44 -5.64 -6.68 5.68
N CYS A 45 -6.58 -7.47 6.19
CA CYS A 45 -6.54 -8.08 7.51
C CYS A 45 -7.22 -9.45 7.54
N ALA A 46 -6.88 -10.29 8.52
CA ALA A 46 -7.74 -11.39 8.94
C ALA A 46 -7.88 -11.49 10.46
N ILE A 47 -9.06 -11.91 10.90
CA ILE A 47 -9.40 -12.16 12.30
C ILE A 47 -10.13 -13.51 12.40
N VAL A 48 -9.98 -14.24 13.50
CA VAL A 48 -10.83 -15.41 13.78
C VAL A 48 -12.28 -14.96 13.81
N LYS A 49 -13.17 -15.61 13.07
CA LYS A 49 -14.57 -15.17 12.91
C LYS A 49 -15.30 -14.96 14.24
N GLU A 50 -15.04 -15.83 15.23
CA GLU A 50 -15.62 -15.73 16.59
C GLU A 50 -15.17 -14.48 17.37
N LEU A 51 -14.05 -13.87 16.96
CA LEU A 51 -13.46 -12.67 17.55
C LEU A 51 -13.60 -11.44 16.64
N ALA A 52 -14.25 -11.60 15.47
CA ALA A 52 -14.34 -10.56 14.47
C ALA A 52 -15.34 -9.47 14.92
N PRO A 53 -14.98 -8.18 14.86
CA PRO A 53 -15.90 -7.11 15.18
C PRO A 53 -17.04 -7.04 14.14
N SER A 54 -18.21 -6.56 14.57
CA SER A 54 -19.36 -6.41 13.68
C SER A 54 -19.20 -5.33 12.59
N SER A 55 -18.11 -4.55 12.63
CA SER A 55 -17.81 -3.49 11.68
C SER A 55 -16.39 -3.60 11.13
N VAL A 56 -16.21 -3.19 9.86
CA VAL A 56 -14.96 -3.32 9.10
C VAL A 56 -13.87 -2.35 9.59
N GLN A 57 -14.25 -1.14 10.02
CA GLN A 57 -13.30 -0.09 10.41
C GLN A 57 -12.38 -0.51 11.58
N PRO A 58 -12.91 -1.01 12.72
CA PRO A 58 -12.07 -1.48 13.83
C PRO A 58 -11.14 -2.64 13.44
N ALA A 59 -11.59 -3.55 12.57
CA ALA A 59 -10.79 -4.70 12.16
C ALA A 59 -9.49 -4.29 11.42
N LEU A 60 -9.51 -3.18 10.69
CA LEU A 60 -8.38 -2.74 9.86
C LEU A 60 -7.35 -1.89 10.63
N GLU A 61 -7.69 -1.37 11.81
CA GLU A 61 -6.76 -0.59 12.64
C GLU A 61 -5.88 -1.48 13.53
N ASP A 62 -6.41 -2.62 13.99
CA ASP A 62 -5.77 -3.49 15.00
C ASP A 62 -5.19 -4.80 14.43
N CYS A 63 -5.00 -4.89 13.12
CA CYS A 63 -4.74 -6.19 12.52
C CYS A 63 -3.28 -6.67 12.62
N GLN A 64 -3.12 -7.86 13.17
CA GLN A 64 -1.85 -8.57 13.15
C GLN A 64 -1.54 -9.10 11.74
N THR A 65 -0.27 -9.09 11.35
CA THR A 65 0.20 -9.67 10.09
C THR A 65 0.37 -11.19 10.15
N LEU A 66 0.22 -11.78 11.34
CA LEU A 66 0.27 -13.21 11.60
C LEU A 66 -0.96 -13.61 12.41
N LEU A 67 -1.76 -14.53 11.87
CA LEU A 67 -2.93 -15.10 12.53
C LEU A 67 -2.69 -16.59 12.75
N THR A 68 -2.95 -17.10 13.95
CA THR A 68 -2.88 -18.55 14.24
C THR A 68 -4.28 -19.07 14.52
N ILE A 69 -4.68 -20.13 13.82
CA ILE A 69 -6.00 -20.77 13.94
C ILE A 69 -5.85 -22.29 14.04
N CYS A 70 -6.85 -22.95 14.62
CA CYS A 70 -6.99 -24.40 14.51
C CYS A 70 -7.58 -24.77 13.15
N ASP A 71 -7.24 -25.95 12.64
CA ASP A 71 -7.85 -26.48 11.42
C ASP A 71 -9.39 -26.57 11.56
N GLY A 72 -10.09 -26.27 10.46
CA GLY A 72 -11.55 -26.17 10.41
C GLY A 72 -12.16 -24.90 11.02
N LYS A 73 -11.35 -23.96 11.55
CA LYS A 73 -11.85 -22.67 12.02
C LYS A 73 -11.98 -21.68 10.86
N GLU A 74 -13.07 -20.91 10.90
CA GLU A 74 -13.32 -19.81 9.96
C GLU A 74 -12.58 -18.54 10.38
N ILE A 75 -12.12 -17.77 9.39
CA ILE A 75 -11.59 -16.43 9.57
C ILE A 75 -12.40 -15.43 8.75
N GLU A 76 -12.50 -14.22 9.26
CA GLU A 76 -13.02 -13.06 8.54
C GLU A 76 -11.83 -12.31 7.94
N LEU A 77 -11.81 -12.19 6.62
CA LEU A 77 -10.90 -11.33 5.87
C LEU A 77 -11.53 -9.95 5.76
N TYR A 78 -10.77 -8.89 6.01
CA TYR A 78 -11.21 -7.51 5.83
C TYR A 78 -10.30 -6.77 4.86
N TRP A 79 -10.86 -5.89 4.05
CA TRP A 79 -10.11 -5.03 3.15
C TRP A 79 -10.72 -3.63 3.05
N GLN A 80 -9.85 -2.66 2.73
CA GLN A 80 -10.26 -1.31 2.37
C GLN A 80 -9.32 -0.78 1.32
N ALA A 81 -9.87 -0.05 0.35
CA ALA A 81 -9.11 0.58 -0.70
C ALA A 81 -9.80 1.88 -1.12
N ASP A 82 -9.05 2.76 -1.76
CA ASP A 82 -9.59 3.99 -2.34
C ASP A 82 -10.53 3.66 -3.52
N ALA A 83 -11.60 4.44 -3.67
CA ALA A 83 -12.59 4.25 -4.74
C ALA A 83 -12.02 4.43 -6.16
N SER A 84 -10.82 5.01 -6.30
CA SER A 84 -10.10 5.17 -7.57
C SER A 84 -9.43 3.89 -8.10
N LEU A 85 -9.38 2.82 -7.31
CA LEU A 85 -8.89 1.50 -7.72
C LEU A 85 -10.00 0.66 -8.41
N THR A 86 -9.65 -0.50 -8.99
CA THR A 86 -10.60 -1.41 -9.63
C THR A 86 -11.73 -1.78 -8.70
N SER A 87 -12.89 -2.15 -9.25
CA SER A 87 -14.05 -2.52 -8.44
C SER A 87 -13.85 -3.76 -7.57
N ASN A 88 -12.85 -4.62 -7.86
CA ASN A 88 -12.62 -5.87 -7.15
C ASN A 88 -11.24 -5.93 -6.46
N VAL A 89 -11.18 -6.70 -5.37
CA VAL A 89 -9.95 -7.18 -4.72
C VAL A 89 -9.76 -8.67 -5.05
N HIS A 90 -8.55 -9.01 -5.49
CA HIS A 90 -8.17 -10.40 -5.79
C HIS A 90 -7.44 -10.99 -4.58
N ILE A 91 -7.97 -12.04 -3.96
CA ILE A 91 -7.37 -12.67 -2.79
C ILE A 91 -6.93 -14.10 -3.14
N THR A 92 -5.66 -14.42 -2.88
CA THR A 92 -5.10 -15.76 -3.11
C THR A 92 -4.60 -16.38 -1.81
N GLY A 93 -4.93 -17.66 -1.61
CA GLY A 93 -4.51 -18.47 -0.47
C GLY A 93 -3.37 -19.45 -0.78
N PRO A 94 -2.71 -19.98 0.25
CA PRO A 94 -1.56 -20.89 0.11
C PRO A 94 -1.94 -22.30 -0.40
N GLY A 95 -3.22 -22.69 -0.38
CA GLY A 95 -3.73 -23.92 -0.94
C GLY A 95 -4.06 -23.83 -2.44
N GLY A 96 -3.82 -22.66 -3.06
CA GLY A 96 -4.20 -22.37 -4.45
C GLY A 96 -5.61 -21.79 -4.58
N GLU A 97 -6.23 -21.39 -3.47
CA GLU A 97 -7.52 -20.70 -3.47
C GLU A 97 -7.39 -19.33 -4.14
N VAL A 98 -8.37 -18.97 -4.95
CA VAL A 98 -8.46 -17.66 -5.60
C VAL A 98 -9.89 -17.15 -5.46
N TYR A 99 -10.02 -15.94 -4.92
CA TYR A 99 -11.30 -15.28 -4.70
C TYR A 99 -11.28 -13.86 -5.25
N ASP A 100 -12.41 -13.45 -5.83
CA ASP A 100 -12.64 -12.10 -6.32
C ASP A 100 -13.85 -11.51 -5.59
N PHE A 101 -13.60 -10.47 -4.80
CA PHE A 101 -14.67 -9.79 -4.06
C PHE A 101 -14.80 -8.33 -4.49
N PRO A 102 -16.01 -7.76 -4.50
CA PRO A 102 -16.19 -6.33 -4.65
C PRO A 102 -15.48 -5.57 -3.53
N ILE A 103 -14.72 -4.53 -3.88
CA ILE A 103 -14.05 -3.67 -2.88
C ILE A 103 -15.07 -3.05 -1.91
N SER A 104 -16.29 -2.80 -2.37
CA SER A 104 -17.38 -2.23 -1.57
C SER A 104 -17.89 -3.11 -0.43
N GLU A 105 -17.68 -4.44 -0.47
CA GLU A 105 -18.11 -5.34 0.60
C GLU A 105 -17.21 -5.20 1.84
N GLY A 106 -15.91 -4.97 1.63
CA GLY A 106 -14.93 -4.72 2.67
C GLY A 106 -14.61 -5.90 3.59
N HIS A 107 -15.27 -7.05 3.43
CA HIS A 107 -15.01 -8.27 4.19
C HIS A 107 -15.57 -9.53 3.53
N ALA A 108 -15.02 -10.70 3.90
CA ALA A 108 -15.55 -12.02 3.57
C ALA A 108 -15.07 -13.08 4.57
N THR A 109 -15.87 -14.13 4.77
CA THR A 109 -15.49 -15.30 5.56
C THR A 109 -14.84 -16.39 4.69
N VAL A 110 -13.75 -16.99 5.15
CA VAL A 110 -13.11 -18.17 4.53
C VAL A 110 -12.69 -19.22 5.57
N THR A 111 -12.38 -20.44 5.12
CA THR A 111 -11.88 -21.54 5.98
C THR A 111 -10.52 -22.02 5.49
N PRO A 112 -9.39 -21.52 6.04
CA PRO A 112 -8.06 -21.94 5.64
C PRO A 112 -7.73 -23.34 6.14
N HIS A 113 -7.31 -24.22 5.24
CA HIS A 113 -6.84 -25.57 5.57
C HIS A 113 -5.32 -25.72 5.53
N VAL A 114 -4.64 -24.78 4.89
CA VAL A 114 -3.19 -24.80 4.68
C VAL A 114 -2.56 -23.55 5.31
N SER A 115 -1.49 -23.76 6.07
CA SER A 115 -0.69 -22.65 6.60
C SER A 115 0.04 -21.94 5.47
N GLY A 116 0.05 -20.61 5.47
CA GLY A 116 0.85 -19.83 4.54
C GLY A 116 0.39 -18.41 4.35
N LYS A 117 0.93 -17.78 3.30
CA LYS A 117 0.68 -16.39 2.97
C LYS A 117 -0.63 -16.27 2.20
N TRP A 118 -1.54 -15.48 2.74
CA TRP A 118 -2.71 -14.97 2.02
C TRP A 118 -2.36 -13.60 1.46
N GLU A 119 -2.64 -13.39 0.18
CA GLU A 119 -2.28 -12.17 -0.53
C GLU A 119 -3.53 -11.53 -1.14
N ALA A 120 -3.72 -10.23 -0.90
CA ALA A 120 -4.75 -9.40 -1.51
C ALA A 120 -4.10 -8.43 -2.50
N VAL A 121 -4.58 -8.43 -3.74
CA VAL A 121 -4.13 -7.57 -4.83
C VAL A 121 -5.26 -6.61 -5.19
N PHE A 122 -4.97 -5.33 -5.04
CA PHE A 122 -5.81 -4.22 -5.47
C PHE A 122 -5.24 -3.69 -6.78
N SER A 123 -6.02 -3.75 -7.86
CA SER A 123 -5.60 -3.30 -9.20
C SER A 123 -6.29 -1.98 -9.56
N GLY A 124 -5.92 -1.34 -10.66
CA GLY A 124 -6.44 -0.01 -11.02
C GLY A 124 -5.49 0.68 -11.98
N LYS A 125 -5.42 2.01 -11.91
CA LYS A 125 -4.28 2.75 -12.48
C LYS A 125 -2.96 2.34 -11.80
N CYS A 126 -3.04 1.91 -10.54
CA CYS A 126 -1.93 1.42 -9.73
C CYS A 126 -2.22 0.00 -9.26
N ARG A 127 -1.17 -0.75 -8.89
CA ARG A 127 -1.29 -2.07 -8.30
C ARG A 127 -0.67 -2.07 -6.91
N PHE A 128 -1.45 -2.46 -5.92
CA PHE A 128 -0.98 -2.61 -4.54
C PHE A 128 -1.24 -4.04 -4.07
N THR A 129 -0.24 -4.60 -3.41
CA THR A 129 -0.30 -5.95 -2.85
C THR A 129 -0.16 -5.86 -1.34
N LYS A 130 -1.05 -6.56 -0.61
CA LYS A 130 -0.99 -6.73 0.84
C LYS A 130 -1.03 -8.21 1.16
N SER A 131 -0.44 -8.59 2.29
CA SER A 131 -0.41 -9.98 2.69
C SER A 131 -0.45 -10.15 4.19
N ILE A 132 -1.01 -11.28 4.60
CA ILE A 132 -1.03 -11.76 5.98
C ILE A 132 -0.57 -13.23 5.97
N ASN A 133 0.05 -13.67 7.05
CA ASN A 133 0.38 -15.08 7.24
C ASN A 133 -0.66 -15.73 8.14
N VAL A 134 -1.27 -16.81 7.68
CA VAL A 134 -2.18 -17.62 8.48
C VAL A 134 -1.49 -18.94 8.80
N ARG A 135 -1.36 -19.26 10.09
CA ARG A 135 -0.84 -20.53 10.59
C ARG A 135 -2.01 -21.39 11.05
N VAL A 136 -2.21 -22.51 10.37
CA VAL A 136 -3.21 -23.53 10.69
C VAL A 136 -2.56 -24.62 11.53
N ILE A 137 -3.06 -24.83 12.75
CA ILE A 137 -2.64 -25.89 13.66
C ILE A 137 -3.61 -27.07 13.49
N LYS A 138 -3.08 -28.19 13.01
CA LYS A 138 -3.82 -29.46 13.00
C LYS A 138 -3.89 -29.99 14.44
N GLY A 139 -5.08 -30.40 14.88
CA GLY A 139 -5.25 -31.04 16.18
C GLY A 139 -4.48 -32.36 16.28
N PRO A 140 -4.34 -32.94 17.49
CA PRO A 140 -3.85 -34.31 17.61
C PRO A 140 -4.82 -35.25 16.87
N GLU A 141 -4.28 -36.04 15.95
CA GLU A 141 -4.99 -37.14 15.27
C GLU A 141 -5.40 -38.25 16.24
#